data_AF-A0A938RH25-F1
#
_entry.id   AF-A0A938RH25-F1
#
_cell.length_a   1.000
_cell.length_b   1.000
_cell.length_c   1.000
_cell.angle_alpha   90.00
_cell.angle_beta   90.00
_cell.angle_gamma   90.00
#
_symmetry.space_group_name_H-M   'P 1'
#
loop_
_entity.id
_entity.type
_entity.pdbx_description
1 polymer ?
#
loop_
_entity_poly.entity_id
_entity_poly.type
_entity_poly.pdbx_seq_one_letter_code
_entity_poly.pdbx_strand_id
1 'polypeptide(L)'
;MNVMDMFRKKFADYRRLIDEQGEKKARAAMMEGYPERQKQNMGPFFEGCSLYEGFKKAAPVYGSFGMEMHPVDISNNERDAALEVHMRCPFMDMAREFHFDKPCTVICELDQEAMALAFEGLSVKILTTMADGDCACIFVYQR
;
A
#
# COMPACT_ATOMS: atom_id res chain seq x y z
N MET A 1 21.12 1.17 1.21
CA MET A 1 20.10 0.51 0.37
C MET A 1 19.05 1.56 0.08
N ASN A 2 18.76 1.84 -1.20
CA ASN A 2 17.74 2.84 -1.53
C ASN A 2 16.33 2.23 -1.38
N VAL A 3 15.28 3.05 -1.39
CA VAL A 3 13.89 2.59 -1.21
C VAL A 3 13.46 1.62 -2.31
N MET A 4 13.90 1.82 -3.54
CA MET A 4 13.56 0.93 -4.67
C MET A 4 14.23 -0.44 -4.54
N ASP A 5 15.43 -0.53 -3.96
CA ASP A 5 16.10 -1.80 -3.67
C ASP A 5 15.33 -2.60 -2.63
N MET A 6 14.74 -1.93 -1.63
CA MET A 6 13.88 -2.58 -0.63
C MET A 6 12.64 -3.17 -1.28
N PHE A 7 11.98 -2.44 -2.18
CA PHE A 7 10.83 -2.96 -2.91
C PHE A 7 11.22 -4.11 -3.84
N ARG A 8 12.30 -3.98 -4.61
CA ARG A 8 12.82 -5.08 -5.44
C ARG A 8 13.06 -6.34 -4.61
N LYS A 9 13.66 -6.18 -3.42
CA LYS A 9 13.84 -7.31 -2.48
C LYS A 9 12.50 -7.91 -2.05
N LYS A 10 11.49 -7.09 -1.73
CA LYS A 10 10.14 -7.56 -1.36
C LYS A 10 9.52 -8.42 -2.47
N PHE A 11 9.63 -8.00 -3.73
CA PHE A 11 9.17 -8.79 -4.88
C PHE A 11 9.95 -10.11 -5.04
N ALA A 12 11.28 -10.06 -4.94
CA ALA A 12 12.13 -11.24 -5.01
C ALA A 12 11.82 -12.26 -3.90
N ASP A 13 11.68 -11.79 -2.66
CA ASP A 13 11.35 -12.61 -1.51
C ASP A 13 9.98 -13.28 -1.69
N TYR A 14 8.98 -12.52 -2.16
CA TYR A 14 7.65 -13.08 -2.33
C TYR A 14 7.60 -14.11 -3.46
N ARG A 15 8.26 -13.86 -4.60
CA ARG A 15 8.39 -14.85 -5.68
C ARG A 15 9.03 -16.14 -5.18
N ARG A 16 10.16 -16.04 -4.48
CA ARG A 16 10.85 -17.19 -3.90
C ARG A 16 9.94 -17.98 -2.96
N LEU A 17 9.19 -17.30 -2.09
CA LEU A 17 8.23 -17.96 -1.19
C LEU A 17 7.10 -18.64 -1.96
N ILE A 18 6.60 -18.06 -3.05
CA ILE A 18 5.58 -18.72 -3.89
C ILE A 18 6.13 -20.03 -4.46
N ASP A 19 7.36 -20.02 -4.98
CA ASP A 19 7.99 -21.19 -5.58
C ASP A 19 8.26 -22.30 -4.54
N GLU A 20 8.61 -21.93 -3.31
CA GLU A 20 8.94 -22.87 -2.24
C GLU A 20 7.71 -23.49 -1.54
N GLN A 21 6.65 -22.71 -1.32
CA GLN A 21 5.55 -23.12 -0.43
C GLN A 21 4.15 -22.86 -0.99
N GLY A 22 4.05 -22.31 -2.19
CA GLY A 22 2.79 -21.93 -2.82
C GLY A 22 2.24 -20.61 -2.29
N GLU A 23 1.39 -19.98 -3.11
CA GLU A 23 0.92 -18.60 -2.93
C GLU A 23 0.28 -18.33 -1.57
N LYS A 24 -0.63 -19.20 -1.12
CA LYS A 24 -1.34 -19.02 0.16
C LYS A 24 -0.36 -18.95 1.36
N LYS A 25 0.64 -19.84 1.39
CA LYS A 25 1.64 -19.87 2.47
C LYS A 25 2.63 -18.72 2.34
N ALA A 26 3.03 -18.40 1.10
CA ALA A 26 3.85 -17.23 0.80
C ALA A 26 3.22 -15.94 1.30
N ARG A 27 1.92 -15.75 1.05
CA ARG A 27 1.19 -14.58 1.53
C ARG A 27 1.15 -14.51 3.06
N ALA A 28 0.87 -15.61 3.73
CA ALA A 28 0.89 -15.67 5.19
C ALA A 28 2.27 -15.32 5.76
N ALA A 29 3.35 -15.84 5.17
CA ALA A 29 4.71 -15.52 5.56
C ALA A 29 5.07 -14.04 5.33
N MET A 30 4.61 -13.44 4.23
CA MET A 30 4.80 -12.01 3.98
C MET A 30 4.05 -11.13 5.00
N MET A 31 2.92 -11.61 5.51
CA MET A 31 2.09 -10.90 6.51
C MET A 31 2.60 -11.06 7.95
N GLU A 32 3.47 -12.02 8.23
CA GLU A 32 4.01 -12.23 9.58
C GLU A 32 4.80 -11.01 10.06
N GLY A 33 4.36 -10.42 11.18
CA GLY A 33 4.92 -9.19 11.74
C GLY A 33 4.78 -7.96 10.84
N TYR A 34 4.01 -8.04 9.75
CA TYR A 34 3.84 -6.93 8.82
C TYR A 34 2.90 -5.84 9.33
N PRO A 35 1.74 -6.15 9.96
CA PRO A 35 0.89 -5.15 10.59
C PRO A 35 1.63 -4.29 11.61
N GLU A 36 2.48 -4.87 12.47
CA GLU A 36 3.25 -4.14 13.48
C GLU A 36 4.25 -3.18 12.83
N ARG A 37 4.93 -3.62 11.78
CA ARG A 37 5.83 -2.76 10.99
C ARG A 37 5.06 -1.64 10.29
N GLN A 38 3.88 -1.94 9.74
CA GLN A 38 3.01 -0.92 9.15
C GLN A 38 2.56 0.10 10.20
N LYS A 39 2.20 -0.34 11.40
CA LYS A 39 1.87 0.56 12.51
C LYS A 39 3.03 1.48 12.86
N GLN A 40 4.25 0.96 12.93
CA GLN A 40 5.44 1.75 13.23
C GLN A 40 5.77 2.76 12.13
N ASN A 41 5.63 2.37 10.86
CA ASN A 41 5.96 3.23 9.73
C ASN A 41 4.88 4.29 9.46
N MET A 42 3.61 3.91 9.58
CA MET A 42 2.47 4.76 9.23
C MET A 42 1.86 5.49 10.42
N GLY A 43 2.06 4.99 11.64
CA GLY A 43 1.54 5.58 12.88
C GLY A 43 1.88 7.07 13.03
N PRO A 44 3.14 7.49 12.82
CA PRO A 44 3.52 8.90 12.89
C PRO A 44 2.75 9.84 11.95
N PHE A 45 2.17 9.32 10.86
CA PHE A 45 1.34 10.11 9.95
C PHE A 45 -0.11 10.20 10.43
N PHE A 46 -0.67 9.13 11.00
CA PHE A 46 -2.10 9.06 11.34
C PHE A 46 -2.43 9.38 12.81
N GLU A 47 -1.43 9.40 13.69
CA GLU A 47 -1.63 9.73 15.10
C GLU A 47 -2.04 11.20 15.28
N GLY A 48 -3.15 11.42 16.01
CA GLY A 48 -3.62 12.76 16.39
C GLY A 48 -4.15 13.64 15.24
N CYS A 49 -4.43 13.08 14.06
CA CYS A 49 -5.02 13.83 12.95
C CYS A 49 -5.96 12.95 12.09
N SER A 50 -6.69 13.58 11.17
CA SER A 50 -7.54 12.87 10.20
C SER A 50 -6.72 12.05 9.22
N LEU A 51 -7.35 11.07 8.58
CA LEU A 51 -6.73 10.26 7.53
C LEU A 51 -6.19 11.15 6.40
N TYR A 52 -6.97 12.14 5.96
CA TYR A 52 -6.56 13.08 4.92
C TYR A 52 -5.27 13.83 5.29
N GLU A 53 -5.19 14.38 6.50
CA GLU A 53 -4.00 15.09 6.95
C GLU A 53 -2.79 14.15 7.10
N GLY A 54 -3.02 12.90 7.53
CA GLY A 54 -1.97 11.89 7.56
C GLY A 54 -1.42 11.55 6.17
N PHE A 55 -2.29 11.28 5.20
CA PHE A 55 -1.87 11.01 3.83
C PHE A 55 -1.21 12.22 3.17
N LYS A 56 -1.66 13.44 3.47
CA LYS A 56 -1.01 14.67 2.99
C LYS A 56 0.42 14.81 3.50
N LYS A 57 0.70 14.42 4.75
CA LYS A 57 2.07 14.34 5.30
C LYS A 57 2.90 13.24 4.65
N ALA A 58 2.28 12.12 4.29
CA ALA A 58 2.96 10.99 3.68
C ALA A 58 3.26 11.20 2.19
N ALA A 59 2.44 11.96 1.46
CA ALA A 59 2.55 12.16 0.01
C ALA A 59 3.97 12.58 -0.48
N PRO A 60 4.69 13.51 0.18
CA PRO A 60 6.06 13.85 -0.21
C PRO A 60 7.05 12.67 -0.06
N VAL A 61 6.85 11.80 0.93
CA VAL A 61 7.68 10.61 1.14
C VAL A 61 7.48 9.64 -0.02
N TYR A 62 6.23 9.37 -0.41
CA TYR A 62 5.92 8.57 -1.60
C TYR A 62 6.46 9.22 -2.90
N GLY A 63 6.36 10.54 -2.99
CA GLY A 63 6.94 11.34 -4.08
C GLY A 63 8.44 11.13 -4.27
N SER A 64 9.20 10.95 -3.18
CA SER A 64 10.65 10.80 -3.21
C SER A 64 11.15 9.58 -3.98
N PHE A 65 10.30 8.55 -4.19
CA PHE A 65 10.62 7.36 -4.99
C PHE A 65 9.75 7.21 -6.25
N GLY A 66 9.14 8.31 -6.69
CA GLY A 66 8.49 8.40 -8.00
C GLY A 66 7.01 8.00 -8.03
N MET A 67 6.36 7.91 -6.87
CA MET A 67 4.91 7.76 -6.77
C MET A 67 4.24 9.14 -6.73
N GLU A 68 3.20 9.34 -7.53
CA GLU A 68 2.40 10.57 -7.49
C GLU A 68 1.07 10.28 -6.81
N MET A 69 0.92 10.76 -5.58
CA MET A 69 -0.24 10.51 -4.72
C MET A 69 -0.93 11.82 -4.35
N HIS A 70 -2.24 11.87 -4.56
CA HIS A 70 -3.12 13.00 -4.25
C HIS A 70 -4.17 12.57 -3.23
N PRO A 71 -4.01 12.93 -1.96
CA PRO A 71 -5.01 12.70 -0.95
C PRO A 71 -6.24 13.59 -1.19
N VAL A 72 -7.43 13.04 -0.99
CA VAL A 72 -8.70 13.78 -1.05
C VAL A 72 -9.48 13.52 0.24
N ASP A 73 -9.88 14.58 0.94
CA ASP A 73 -10.76 14.46 2.09
C ASP A 73 -12.18 14.14 1.63
N ILE A 74 -12.72 13.04 2.14
CA ILE A 74 -14.12 12.62 1.90
C ILE A 74 -14.87 12.40 3.22
N SER A 75 -14.33 12.92 4.33
CA SER A 75 -14.93 12.84 5.66
C SER A 75 -16.32 13.45 5.67
N ASN A 76 -17.29 12.69 6.17
CA ASN A 76 -18.69 13.11 6.30
C ASN A 76 -19.39 12.26 7.36
N ASN A 77 -20.59 12.67 7.79
CA ASN A 77 -21.41 11.90 8.73
C ASN A 77 -20.64 11.43 9.98
N GLU A 78 -19.81 12.32 10.54
CA GLU A 78 -18.97 12.06 11.71
C GLU A 78 -17.96 10.91 11.53
N ARG A 79 -17.62 10.55 10.30
CA ARG A 79 -16.58 9.57 9.95
C ARG A 79 -15.36 10.22 9.34
N ASP A 80 -14.18 9.76 9.75
CA ASP A 80 -12.90 10.15 9.19
C ASP A 80 -12.65 9.30 7.94
N ALA A 81 -12.53 9.93 6.77
CA ALA A 81 -12.34 9.21 5.52
C ALA A 81 -11.50 9.99 4.51
N ALA A 82 -10.67 9.27 3.77
CA ALA A 82 -9.84 9.85 2.72
C ALA A 82 -9.75 8.92 1.51
N LEU A 83 -9.57 9.52 0.34
CA LEU A 83 -9.10 8.83 -0.85
C LEU A 83 -7.59 9.05 -1.00
N GLU A 84 -6.86 8.00 -1.36
CA GLU A 84 -5.57 8.14 -2.02
C GLU A 84 -5.77 7.98 -3.53
N VAL A 85 -5.47 9.03 -4.32
CA VAL A 85 -5.52 8.97 -5.78
C VAL A 85 -4.10 8.97 -6.34
N HIS A 86 -3.69 7.86 -6.97
CA HIS A 86 -2.35 7.70 -7.49
C HIS A 86 -2.35 7.85 -9.01
N MET A 87 -1.66 8.87 -9.50
CA MET A 87 -1.53 9.17 -10.94
C MET A 87 -0.29 8.53 -11.56
N ARG A 88 0.64 8.05 -10.72
CA ARG A 88 1.86 7.35 -11.16
C ARG A 88 2.28 6.29 -10.15
N CYS A 89 2.56 5.07 -10.65
CA CYS A 89 3.07 3.96 -9.88
C CYS A 89 4.49 3.58 -10.35
N PRO A 90 5.51 3.61 -9.47
CA PRO A 90 6.89 3.26 -9.86
C PRO A 90 7.14 1.75 -9.93
N PHE A 91 6.15 0.91 -9.59
CA PHE A 91 6.32 -0.53 -9.45
C PHE A 91 5.79 -1.35 -10.64
N MET A 92 5.19 -0.70 -11.64
CA MET A 92 4.59 -1.38 -12.80
C MET A 92 5.58 -2.30 -13.53
N ASP A 93 6.79 -1.81 -13.79
CA ASP A 93 7.83 -2.61 -14.47
C ASP A 93 8.45 -3.66 -13.54
N MET A 94 8.48 -3.39 -12.23
CA MET A 94 9.02 -4.31 -11.23
C MET A 94 8.19 -5.59 -11.14
N ALA A 95 6.86 -5.51 -11.30
CA ALA A 95 6.01 -6.70 -11.34
C ALA A 95 6.44 -7.66 -12.46
N ARG A 96 6.78 -7.12 -13.65
CA ARG A 96 7.23 -7.91 -14.80
C ARG A 96 8.58 -8.59 -14.55
N GLU A 97 9.51 -7.90 -13.89
CA GLU A 97 10.83 -8.44 -13.49
C GLU A 97 10.69 -9.73 -12.66
N PHE A 98 9.65 -9.84 -11.85
CA PHE A 98 9.39 -10.98 -10.96
C PHE A 98 8.15 -11.80 -11.33
N HIS A 99 7.70 -11.71 -12.58
CA HIS A 99 6.61 -12.52 -13.15
C HIS A 99 5.25 -12.40 -12.44
N PHE A 100 4.97 -11.25 -11.82
CA PHE A 100 3.64 -10.95 -11.28
C PHE A 100 2.79 -10.24 -12.33
N ASP A 101 1.51 -10.59 -12.40
CA ASP A 101 0.55 -9.94 -13.31
C ASP A 101 0.38 -8.45 -12.96
N LYS A 102 0.38 -8.15 -11.66
CA LYS A 102 0.25 -6.78 -11.15
C LYS A 102 1.16 -6.53 -9.95
N PRO A 103 1.72 -5.31 -9.80
CA PRO A 103 2.51 -4.97 -8.62
C PRO A 103 1.66 -4.92 -7.34
N CYS A 104 0.35 -4.72 -7.48
CA CYS A 104 -0.58 -4.55 -6.36
C CYS A 104 -0.57 -5.75 -5.41
N THR A 105 -0.39 -6.97 -5.92
CA THR A 105 -0.35 -8.21 -5.12
C THR A 105 0.81 -8.23 -4.11
N VAL A 106 1.88 -7.50 -4.40
CA VAL A 106 3.07 -7.44 -3.53
C VAL A 106 3.10 -6.14 -2.72
N ILE A 107 2.57 -5.05 -3.28
CA ILE A 107 2.59 -3.73 -2.64
C ILE A 107 1.25 -3.46 -1.97
N CYS A 108 0.27 -2.96 -2.73
CA CYS A 108 -0.95 -2.37 -2.19
C CYS A 108 -1.80 -3.37 -1.38
N GLU A 109 -2.00 -4.58 -1.89
CA GLU A 109 -2.89 -5.56 -1.24
C GLU A 109 -2.35 -6.00 0.12
N LEU A 110 -1.03 -6.20 0.24
CA LEU A 110 -0.38 -6.54 1.51
C LEU A 110 -0.36 -5.34 2.46
N ASP A 111 -0.03 -4.15 1.94
CA ASP A 111 0.09 -2.94 2.76
C ASP A 111 -1.26 -2.55 3.37
N GLN A 112 -2.34 -2.62 2.58
CA GLN A 112 -3.68 -2.26 3.03
C GLN A 112 -4.26 -3.29 4.00
N GLU A 113 -4.04 -4.58 3.77
CA GLU A 113 -4.43 -5.61 4.74
C GLU A 113 -3.68 -5.41 6.06
N ALA A 114 -2.37 -5.17 5.99
CA ALA A 114 -1.56 -4.94 7.17
C ALA A 114 -1.99 -3.66 7.91
N MET A 115 -2.36 -2.59 7.19
CA MET A 115 -2.90 -1.38 7.79
C MET A 115 -4.25 -1.62 8.48
N ALA A 116 -5.19 -2.33 7.83
CA ALA A 116 -6.49 -2.65 8.42
C ALA A 116 -6.35 -3.51 9.69
N LEU A 117 -5.33 -4.36 9.76
CA LEU A 117 -5.00 -5.12 10.97
C LEU A 117 -4.28 -4.28 12.04
N ALA A 118 -3.50 -3.29 11.63
CA ALA A 118 -2.66 -2.48 12.51
C ALA A 118 -3.41 -1.34 13.23
N PHE A 119 -4.40 -0.75 12.57
CA PHE A 119 -5.14 0.42 13.04
C PHE A 119 -6.60 0.04 13.32
N GLU A 120 -6.97 0.07 14.60
CA GLU A 120 -8.33 -0.26 15.03
C GLU A 120 -9.37 0.63 14.34
N GLY A 121 -10.45 0.01 13.85
CA GLY A 121 -11.54 0.69 13.14
C GLY A 121 -11.22 1.07 11.69
N LEU A 122 -9.97 0.95 11.23
CA LEU A 122 -9.61 1.29 9.86
C LEU A 122 -10.11 0.23 8.86
N SER A 123 -10.90 0.67 7.89
CA SER A 123 -11.28 -0.11 6.72
C SER A 123 -10.65 0.48 5.48
N VAL A 124 -10.12 -0.39 4.61
CA VAL A 124 -9.48 -0.01 3.36
C VAL A 124 -10.11 -0.76 2.19
N LYS A 125 -10.28 -0.09 1.05
CA LYS A 125 -10.77 -0.69 -0.20
C LYS A 125 -10.00 -0.16 -1.40
N ILE A 126 -9.62 -1.07 -2.30
CA ILE A 126 -9.15 -0.74 -3.64
C ILE A 126 -10.37 -0.54 -4.55
N LEU A 127 -10.50 0.64 -5.14
CA LEU A 127 -11.59 0.94 -6.08
C LEU A 127 -11.19 0.70 -7.53
N THR A 128 -10.00 1.17 -7.91
CA THR A 128 -9.45 1.09 -9.27
C THR A 128 -7.95 0.86 -9.18
N THR A 129 -7.36 0.27 -10.22
CA THR A 129 -5.90 0.18 -10.33
C THR A 129 -5.41 0.42 -11.75
N MET A 130 -4.29 1.13 -11.88
CA MET A 130 -3.59 1.26 -13.17
C MET A 130 -3.14 -0.09 -13.73
N ALA A 131 -2.95 -1.11 -12.87
CA ALA A 131 -2.60 -2.45 -13.32
C ALA A 131 -3.76 -3.16 -14.04
N ASP A 132 -5.01 -2.79 -13.73
CA ASP A 132 -6.21 -3.28 -14.41
C ASP A 132 -6.58 -2.44 -15.65
N GLY A 133 -5.75 -1.43 -16.00
CA GLY A 133 -5.93 -0.57 -17.17
C GLY A 133 -6.66 0.75 -16.91
N ASP A 134 -7.00 1.06 -15.66
CA ASP A 134 -7.59 2.35 -15.28
C ASP A 134 -6.57 3.50 -15.35
N CYS A 135 -7.07 4.75 -15.41
CA CYS A 135 -6.20 5.93 -15.48
C CYS A 135 -5.48 6.25 -14.16
N ALA A 136 -5.95 5.73 -13.03
CA ALA A 136 -5.39 5.98 -11.70
C ALA A 136 -5.69 4.82 -10.75
N CYS A 137 -4.85 4.62 -9.74
CA CYS A 137 -5.24 3.79 -8.59
C CYS A 137 -6.00 4.66 -7.58
N ILE A 138 -7.14 4.20 -7.11
CA ILE A 138 -7.93 4.89 -6.09
C ILE A 138 -8.18 3.95 -4.93
N PHE A 139 -7.83 4.40 -3.73
CA PHE A 139 -8.01 3.66 -2.49
C PHE A 139 -8.88 4.47 -1.53
N VAL A 140 -9.88 3.84 -0.91
CA VAL A 140 -10.70 4.45 0.14
C VAL A 140 -10.23 3.95 1.49
N TYR A 141 -9.95 4.88 2.39
CA TYR A 141 -9.70 4.62 3.81
C TYR A 141 -10.78 5.29 4.63
N GLN A 142 -11.29 4.60 5.65
CA GLN A 142 -12.32 5.12 6.54
C GLN A 142 -12.18 4.53 7.95
N ARG A 143 -12.48 5.32 8.98
CA ARG A 143 -12.58 4.90 10.38
C ARG A 143 -13.59 5.75 11.16
#